data_AF-A0A9E6EP40-F1
#
_entry.id   AF-A0A9E6EP40-F1
#
_cell.length_a   1.000
_cell.length_b   1.000
_cell.length_c   1.000
_cell.angle_alpha   90.00
_cell.angle_beta   90.00
_cell.angle_gamma   90.00
#
_symmetry.space_group_name_H-M   'P 1'
#
loop_
_entity.id
_entity.type
_entity.pdbx_description
1 polymer ?
#
loop_
_entity_poly.entity_id
_entity_poly.type
_entity_poly.pdbx_seq_one_letter_code
_entity_poly.pdbx_strand_id
1 'polypeptide(L)'
;MDLNKDQQQFYEQARERCRQDVDQMNNTIRVEWQHLNDEIKRVQELIQTLETRKQTVGQIYASSSEMLGIANDLDVSPAIKDSTEDTADELGVGEIDL
;
A
#
# COMPACT_ATOMS: atom_id res chain seq x y z
N MET A 1 -4.49 -46.42 -20.96
CA MET A 1 -4.41 -47.25 -19.75
C MET A 1 -5.48 -46.69 -18.84
N ASP A 2 -6.56 -47.44 -18.60
CA ASP A 2 -7.68 -46.93 -17.81
C ASP A 2 -7.36 -47.04 -16.32
N LEU A 3 -7.72 -46.01 -15.56
CA LEU A 3 -7.60 -45.99 -14.11
C LEU A 3 -8.60 -46.98 -13.50
N ASN A 4 -8.17 -47.73 -12.49
CA ASN A 4 -9.11 -48.53 -11.70
C ASN A 4 -9.94 -47.61 -10.78
N LYS A 5 -11.02 -48.15 -10.19
CA LYS A 5 -11.95 -47.36 -9.36
C LYS A 5 -11.28 -46.67 -8.17
N ASP A 6 -10.34 -47.34 -7.51
CA ASP A 6 -9.65 -46.80 -6.34
C ASP A 6 -8.72 -45.64 -6.74
N GLN A 7 -8.05 -45.78 -7.89
CA GLN A 7 -7.25 -44.71 -8.48
C GLN A 7 -8.12 -43.51 -8.90
N GLN A 8 -9.30 -43.75 -9.50
CA GLN A 8 -10.24 -42.68 -9.85
C GLN A 8 -10.70 -41.91 -8.61
N GLN A 9 -11.13 -42.62 -7.56
CA GLN A 9 -11.55 -41.99 -6.29
C GLN A 9 -10.43 -41.20 -5.62
N PHE A 10 -9.21 -41.74 -5.62
CA PHE A 10 -8.04 -41.03 -5.09
C PHE A 10 -7.80 -39.70 -5.83
N TYR A 11 -7.80 -39.72 -7.17
CA TYR A 11 -7.57 -38.51 -7.96
C TYR A 11 -8.73 -37.50 -7.84
N GLU A 12 -9.97 -37.94 -7.71
CA GLU A 12 -11.11 -37.05 -7.44
C GLU A 12 -10.96 -36.35 -6.08
N GLN A 13 -10.61 -37.08 -5.04
CA GLN A 13 -10.37 -36.52 -3.71
C GLN A 13 -9.15 -35.57 -3.70
N ALA A 14 -8.06 -35.96 -4.35
CA ALA A 14 -6.88 -35.12 -4.48
C ALA A 14 -7.20 -33.82 -5.24
N ARG A 15 -7.98 -33.91 -6.33
CA ARG A 15 -8.41 -32.75 -7.11
C ARG A 15 -9.29 -31.81 -6.30
N GLU A 16 -10.25 -32.33 -5.55
CA GLU A 16 -11.12 -31.51 -4.70
C GLU A 16 -10.33 -30.84 -3.59
N ARG A 17 -9.37 -31.55 -2.97
CA ARG A 17 -8.48 -30.97 -1.97
C ARG A 17 -7.62 -29.83 -2.54
N CYS A 18 -6.97 -30.06 -3.69
CA CYS A 18 -6.19 -29.01 -4.34
C CYS A 18 -7.05 -27.77 -4.68
N ARG A 19 -8.29 -27.97 -5.10
CA ARG A 19 -9.22 -26.87 -5.35
C ARG A 19 -9.50 -26.07 -4.08
N GLN A 20 -9.80 -26.74 -2.97
CA GLN A 20 -10.04 -26.09 -1.69
C GLN A 20 -8.80 -25.34 -1.18
N ASP A 21 -7.60 -25.92 -1.34
CA ASP A 21 -6.35 -25.28 -0.95
C ASP A 21 -6.11 -24.01 -1.79
N VAL A 22 -6.33 -24.06 -3.10
CA VAL A 22 -6.24 -22.87 -3.98
C VAL A 22 -7.26 -21.81 -3.60
N ASP A 23 -8.52 -22.20 -3.33
CA ASP A 23 -9.56 -21.26 -2.92
C ASP A 23 -9.20 -20.56 -1.60
N GLN A 24 -8.63 -21.30 -0.64
CA GLN A 24 -8.12 -20.74 0.61
C GLN A 24 -6.96 -19.77 0.38
N MET A 25 -5.98 -20.16 -0.45
CA MET A 25 -4.83 -19.31 -0.78
C MET A 25 -5.28 -18.01 -1.44
N ASN A 26 -6.20 -18.07 -2.40
CA ASN A 26 -6.77 -16.90 -3.06
C ASN A 26 -7.48 -15.98 -2.07
N ASN A 27 -8.24 -16.55 -1.13
CA ASN A 27 -8.91 -15.76 -0.10
C ASN A 27 -7.91 -15.07 0.83
N THR A 28 -6.85 -15.76 1.26
CA THR A 28 -5.78 -15.16 2.06
C THR A 28 -5.10 -14.02 1.30
N ILE A 29 -4.74 -14.23 0.03
CA ILE A 29 -4.12 -13.18 -0.80
C ILE A 29 -5.02 -11.94 -0.86
N ARG A 30 -6.33 -12.12 -1.08
CA ARG A 30 -7.28 -11.01 -1.15
C ARG A 30 -7.35 -10.22 0.16
N VAL A 31 -7.36 -10.90 1.30
CA VAL A 31 -7.41 -10.25 2.63
C VAL A 31 -6.14 -9.46 2.90
N GLU A 32 -4.97 -10.08 2.69
CA GLU A 32 -3.68 -9.43 2.92
C GLU A 32 -3.47 -8.24 1.97
N TRP A 33 -3.92 -8.36 0.71
CA TRP A 33 -3.89 -7.26 -0.25
C TRP A 33 -4.73 -6.06 0.21
N GLN A 34 -5.95 -6.31 0.70
CA GLN A 34 -6.80 -5.27 1.24
C GLN A 34 -6.16 -4.57 2.45
N HIS A 35 -5.56 -5.35 3.36
CA HIS A 35 -4.85 -4.82 4.52
C HIS A 35 -3.68 -3.92 4.10
N LEU A 36 -2.85 -4.38 3.16
CA LEU A 36 -1.73 -3.60 2.65
C LEU A 36 -2.19 -2.27 2.03
N ASN A 37 -3.27 -2.29 1.25
CA ASN A 37 -3.82 -1.08 0.65
C ASN A 37 -4.30 -0.07 1.71
N ASP A 38 -4.93 -0.55 2.78
CA ASP A 38 -5.38 0.30 3.87
C ASP A 38 -4.19 0.88 4.67
N GLU A 39 -3.12 0.11 4.86
CA GLU A 39 -1.87 0.61 5.47
C GLU A 39 -1.19 1.68 4.60
N ILE A 40 -1.14 1.48 3.28
CA ILE A 40 -0.60 2.47 2.35
C ILE A 40 -1.35 3.79 2.47
N LYS A 41 -2.68 3.76 2.45
CA LYS A 41 -3.52 4.96 2.64
C LYS A 41 -3.23 5.66 3.96
N ARG A 42 -3.13 4.90 5.06
CA ARG A 42 -2.81 5.45 6.39
C ARG A 42 -1.45 6.16 6.40
N VAL A 43 -0.45 5.59 5.74
CA VAL A 43 0.88 6.19 5.62
C VAL A 43 0.83 7.47 4.78
N GLN A 44 0.09 7.47 3.67
CA GLN A 44 -0.12 8.66 2.84
C GLN A 44 -0.78 9.80 3.63
N GLU A 45 -1.83 9.51 4.40
CA GLU A 45 -2.49 10.50 5.27
C GLU A 45 -1.54 11.05 6.35
N LEU A 46 -0.71 10.18 6.94
CA LEU A 46 0.29 10.61 7.92
C LEU A 46 1.34 11.53 7.30
N ILE A 47 1.83 11.20 6.09
CA ILE A 47 2.77 12.05 5.33
C ILE A 47 2.16 13.42 5.08
N GLN A 48 0.91 13.48 4.58
CA GLN A 48 0.22 14.75 4.33
C GLN A 48 0.05 15.59 5.61
N THR A 49 -0.29 14.94 6.72
CA THR A 49 -0.42 15.61 8.03
C THR A 49 0.91 16.20 8.48
N LEU A 50 2.00 15.44 8.36
CA LEU A 50 3.35 15.89 8.74
C LEU A 50 3.86 17.00 7.83
N GLU A 51 3.62 16.92 6.52
CA GLU A 51 3.95 17.96 5.55
C GLU A 51 3.20 19.26 5.89
N THR A 52 1.90 19.18 6.16
CA THR A 52 1.09 20.33 6.58
C THR A 52 1.66 20.97 7.84
N ARG A 53 1.98 20.15 8.85
CA ARG A 53 2.57 20.64 10.10
C ARG A 53 3.93 21.29 9.89
N LYS A 54 4.78 20.71 9.02
CA LYS A 54 6.09 21.27 8.66
C LYS A 54 5.91 22.65 8.02
N GLN A 55 4.96 22.81 7.09
CA GLN A 55 4.65 24.10 6.48
C GLN A 55 4.20 25.14 7.51
N THR A 56 3.28 24.76 8.43
CA THR A 56 2.83 25.67 9.49
C THR A 56 3.98 26.14 10.38
N VAL A 57 4.84 25.23 10.83
CA VAL A 57 6.01 25.58 11.65
C VAL A 57 6.98 26.46 10.86
N GLY A 58 7.19 26.17 9.57
CA GLY A 58 7.96 27.00 8.66
C GLY A 58 7.48 28.44 8.57
N GLN A 59 6.16 28.63 8.43
CA GLN A 59 5.55 29.97 8.38
C GLN A 59 5.77 30.75 9.68
N ILE A 60 5.61 30.09 10.84
CA ILE A 60 5.85 30.71 12.15
C ILE A 60 7.32 31.13 12.28
N TYR A 61 8.25 30.25 11.89
CA TYR A 61 9.68 30.54 11.94
C TYR A 61 10.08 31.66 10.98
N ALA A 62 9.54 31.65 9.75
CA ALA A 62 9.76 32.71 8.78
C ALA A 62 9.32 34.08 9.30
N SER A 63 8.11 34.17 9.88
CA SER A 63 7.61 35.41 10.47
C SER A 63 8.46 35.87 11.67
N SER A 64 8.90 34.94 12.51
CA SER A 64 9.77 35.25 13.66
C SER A 64 11.14 35.77 13.20
N SER A 65 11.70 35.15 12.15
CA SER A 65 12.97 35.55 11.54
C SER A 65 12.88 36.96 10.95
N GLU A 66 11.79 37.26 10.25
CA GLU A 66 11.50 38.60 9.70
C GLU A 66 11.41 39.65 10.82
N MET A 67 10.68 39.38 11.90
CA MET A 67 10.58 40.31 13.04
C MET A 67 11.92 40.58 13.73
N LEU A 68 12.82 39.60 13.74
CA LEU A 68 14.16 39.73 14.32
C LEU A 68 15.20 40.28 13.34
N GLY A 69 14.84 40.45 12.06
CA GLY A 69 15.77 40.88 11.01
C GLY A 69 16.87 39.88 10.69
N ILE A 70 16.62 38.58 10.95
CA ILE A 70 17.57 37.49 10.67
C ILE A 70 17.12 36.70 9.44
N ALA A 71 18.08 36.07 8.75
CA ALA A 71 17.77 35.21 7.61
C ALA A 71 17.05 33.94 8.05
N ASN A 72 16.02 33.54 7.31
CA ASN A 72 15.40 32.23 7.47
C ASN A 72 16.29 31.14 6.84
N ASP A 73 16.67 30.16 7.64
CA ASP A 73 17.55 29.04 7.29
C ASP A 73 16.86 27.67 7.36
N LEU A 74 15.55 27.62 7.61
CA LEU A 74 14.80 26.36 7.61
C LEU A 74 14.43 25.93 6.19
N ASP A 75 14.78 24.68 5.84
CA ASP A 75 14.25 24.03 4.65
C ASP A 75 12.86 23.44 4.93
N VAL A 76 11.86 23.97 4.24
CA VAL A 76 10.47 23.47 4.29
C VAL A 76 10.01 22.85 2.98
N SER A 77 10.94 22.53 2.09
CA SER A 77 10.64 21.82 0.85
C SER A 77 10.01 20.46 1.15
N PRO A 78 9.07 19.96 0.32
CA PRO A 78 8.48 18.63 0.48
C PRO A 78 9.56 17.55 0.62
N ALA A 79 9.42 16.67 1.62
CA ALA A 79 10.38 15.59 1.85
C ALA A 79 10.28 14.51 0.77
N ILE A 80 9.07 14.31 0.24
CA ILE A 80 8.79 13.46 -0.90
C ILE A 80 8.44 14.38 -2.05
N LYS A 81 9.23 14.33 -3.12
CA LYS A 81 8.89 15.04 -4.37
C LYS A 81 7.75 14.27 -5.00
N ASP A 82 6.69 14.98 -5.37
CA ASP A 82 5.55 14.43 -6.09
C ASP A 82 6.04 13.71 -7.36
N SER A 83 6.23 12.40 -7.27
CA SER A 83 6.15 11.45 -8.38
C SER A 83 4.70 10.98 -8.46
N THR A 84 3.75 11.91 -8.42
CA THR A 84 2.31 11.61 -8.37
C THR A 84 1.77 10.98 -9.66
N GLU A 85 2.60 10.84 -10.70
CA GLU A 85 2.27 10.05 -11.90
C GLU A 85 2.73 8.59 -11.82
N ASP A 86 3.66 8.20 -10.93
CA ASP A 86 4.22 6.83 -10.97
C ASP A 86 3.71 5.92 -9.84
N THR A 87 3.34 6.43 -8.66
CA THR A 87 3.15 5.51 -7.51
C THR A 87 1.82 4.73 -7.51
N ALA A 88 0.75 5.21 -8.14
CA ALA A 88 -0.52 4.48 -8.14
C ALA A 88 -0.54 3.35 -9.19
N ASP A 89 0.07 3.59 -10.35
CA ASP A 89 0.19 2.61 -11.43
C ASP A 89 1.35 1.62 -11.17
N GLU A 90 2.43 2.03 -10.49
CA GLU A 90 3.60 1.17 -10.18
C GLU A 90 3.38 0.28 -8.94
N LEU A 91 2.51 0.68 -7.99
CA LEU A 91 2.14 -0.17 -6.85
C LEU A 91 1.10 -1.25 -7.20
N GLY A 92 0.64 -1.32 -8.45
CA GLY A 92 -0.26 -2.37 -8.91
C GLY A 92 -1.58 -2.42 -8.14
N VAL A 93 -2.04 -1.28 -7.59
CA VAL A 93 -3.33 -1.14 -6.89
C VAL A 93 -4.50 -1.13 -7.88
N GLY A 94 -4.41 -1.94 -8.94
CA GLY A 94 -5.56 -2.29 -9.76
C GLY A 94 -6.43 -3.28 -8.98
N GLU A 95 -7.75 -3.16 -9.12
CA GLU A 95 -8.65 -4.25 -8.75
C GLU A 95 -8.11 -5.53 -9.39
N ILE A 96 -7.69 -6.50 -8.55
CA ILE A 96 -7.43 -7.83 -9.05
C ILE A 96 -8.80 -8.42 -9.33
N ASP A 97 -9.27 -8.29 -10.56
CA ASP A 97 -10.38 -9.09 -11.08
C ASP A 97 -9.89 -10.56 -11.13
N LEU A 98 -10.23 -11.30 -10.08
CA LEU A 98 -10.10 -12.76 -9.98
C LEU A 98 -11.42 -13.43 -10.34
#